data_AF-A0A523B8E7-F1
#
_entry.id   AF-A0A523B8E7-F1
#
_cell.length_a   1.000
_cell.length_b   1.000
_cell.length_c   1.000
_cell.angle_alpha   90.00
_cell.angle_beta   90.00
_cell.angle_gamma   90.00
#
_symmetry.space_group_name_H-M   'P 1'
#
loop_
_entity.id
_entity.type
_entity.pdbx_description
1 polymer ?
#
loop_
_entity_poly.entity_id
_entity_poly.type
_entity_poly.pdbx_seq_one_letter_code
_entity_poly.pdbx_strand_id
1 'polypeptide(L)'
;MKLEKSSSTRYSREDVSRVVTEWQYLQSLAEVLKQRIDLALAAINEMEGTIQAIDELSKVVGETEVLFMLGANAYAKGRIVDTKKILVNVGANILVEKSLEDAKKFFESRIDTLRRVVAETQQQLASVTARISKLEPELRKIAESQAGG
;
A
#
# COMPACT_ATOMS: atom_id res chain seq x y z
N MET A 1 1.63 -55.44 30.16
CA MET A 1 2.44 -54.25 29.85
C MET A 1 2.17 -53.89 28.40
N LYS A 2 1.39 -52.83 28.14
CA LYS A 2 0.93 -52.45 26.79
C LYS A 2 2.09 -51.86 26.01
N LEU A 3 2.38 -52.43 24.84
CA LEU A 3 3.20 -51.83 23.80
C LEU A 3 2.34 -50.77 23.10
N GLU A 4 2.56 -49.50 23.39
CA GLU A 4 1.98 -48.39 22.62
C GLU A 4 2.71 -48.28 21.28
N LYS A 5 1.91 -48.39 20.21
CA LYS A 5 2.33 -48.24 18.83
C LYS A 5 2.83 -46.81 18.62
N SER A 6 4.11 -46.67 18.29
CA SER A 6 4.63 -45.52 17.56
C SER A 6 3.86 -45.39 16.25
N SER A 7 2.97 -44.40 16.15
CA SER A 7 2.31 -44.04 14.90
C SER A 7 3.14 -42.96 14.18
N SER A 8 4.20 -43.36 13.47
CA SER A 8 4.87 -42.47 12.52
C SER A 8 4.00 -42.36 11.27
N THR A 9 3.09 -41.38 11.23
CA THR A 9 2.37 -41.05 10.00
C THR A 9 3.37 -40.42 9.02
N ARG A 10 3.82 -41.18 8.03
CA ARG A 10 4.69 -40.69 6.95
C ARG A 10 3.84 -39.92 5.95
N TYR A 11 4.05 -38.61 5.82
CA TYR A 11 3.34 -37.79 4.83
C TYR A 11 3.68 -38.24 3.40
N SER A 12 2.67 -38.29 2.52
CA SER A 12 2.90 -38.52 1.09
C SER A 12 3.69 -37.36 0.48
N ARG A 13 4.52 -37.62 -0.53
CA ARG A 13 5.21 -36.56 -1.28
C ARG A 13 4.23 -35.54 -1.86
N GLU A 14 3.05 -36.00 -2.24
CA GLU A 14 1.98 -35.16 -2.79
C GLU A 14 1.40 -34.20 -1.73
N ASP A 15 1.17 -34.69 -0.51
CA ASP A 15 0.71 -33.86 0.61
C ASP A 15 1.73 -32.80 1.00
N VAL A 16 3.01 -33.19 1.05
CA VAL A 16 4.12 -32.25 1.32
C VAL A 16 4.18 -31.18 0.25
N SER A 17 4.15 -31.57 -1.02
CA SER A 17 4.20 -30.63 -2.14
C SER A 17 3.02 -29.65 -2.09
N ARG A 18 1.80 -30.14 -1.82
CA ARG A 18 0.59 -29.31 -1.77
C ARG A 18 0.68 -28.23 -0.69
N VAL A 19 1.06 -28.60 0.54
CA VAL A 19 1.14 -27.66 1.68
C VAL A 19 2.25 -26.62 1.47
N VAL A 20 3.41 -27.04 0.95
CA VAL A 20 4.53 -26.12 0.66
C VAL A 20 4.15 -25.12 -0.42
N THR A 21 3.51 -25.56 -1.51
CA THR A 21 3.06 -24.67 -2.59
C THR A 21 2.01 -23.68 -2.10
N GLU A 22 1.04 -24.13 -1.30
CA GLU A 22 0.04 -23.23 -0.71
C GLU A 22 0.70 -22.17 0.17
N TRP A 23 1.63 -22.56 1.04
CA TRP A 23 2.34 -21.63 1.91
C TRP A 23 3.17 -20.60 1.12
N GLN A 24 3.91 -21.05 0.10
CA GLN A 24 4.70 -20.14 -0.75
C GLN A 24 3.81 -19.14 -1.48
N TYR A 25 2.67 -19.59 -2.01
CA TYR A 25 1.69 -18.71 -2.64
C TYR A 25 1.16 -17.66 -1.67
N LEU A 26 0.77 -18.06 -0.46
CA LEU A 26 0.24 -17.13 0.55
C LEU A 26 1.29 -16.12 1.01
N GLN A 27 2.56 -16.52 1.13
CA GLN A 27 3.67 -15.59 1.42
C GLN A 27 3.80 -14.53 0.32
N SER A 28 3.80 -14.95 -0.94
CA SER A 28 3.85 -14.03 -2.08
C SER A 28 2.64 -13.09 -2.10
N LEU A 29 1.45 -13.61 -1.82
CA LEU A 29 0.23 -12.79 -1.75
C LEU A 29 0.29 -11.76 -0.62
N ALA A 30 0.81 -12.14 0.56
CA ALA A 30 0.98 -11.22 1.68
C ALA A 30 1.91 -10.06 1.32
N GLU A 31 3.01 -10.33 0.61
CA GLU A 31 3.94 -9.29 0.15
C GLU A 31 3.28 -8.32 -0.83
N VAL A 32 2.52 -8.83 -1.81
CA VAL A 32 1.77 -7.99 -2.76
C VAL A 32 0.74 -7.10 -2.06
N LEU A 33 0.03 -7.63 -1.06
CA LEU A 33 -0.94 -6.86 -0.29
C LEU A 33 -0.25 -5.75 0.53
N LYS A 34 0.92 -6.03 1.09
CA LYS A 34 1.76 -5.03 1.79
C LYS A 34 2.18 -3.90 0.85
N GLN A 35 2.73 -4.25 -0.31
CA GLN A 35 3.14 -3.26 -1.32
C GLN A 35 1.97 -2.38 -1.77
N ARG A 36 0.78 -2.95 -1.92
CA ARG A 36 -0.43 -2.19 -2.25
C ARG A 36 -0.81 -1.19 -1.16
N ILE A 37 -0.69 -1.56 0.12
CA ILE A 37 -0.90 -0.65 1.25
C ILE A 37 0.12 0.49 1.21
N ASP A 38 1.39 0.17 1.02
CA ASP A 38 2.47 1.16 1.02
C ASP A 38 2.30 2.19 -0.11
N LEU A 39 1.94 1.73 -1.32
CA LEU A 39 1.64 2.62 -2.44
C LEU A 39 0.43 3.53 -2.17
N ALA A 40 -0.63 3.00 -1.56
CA ALA A 40 -1.80 3.80 -1.20
C ALA A 40 -1.47 4.85 -0.12
N LEU A 41 -0.66 4.49 0.88
CA LEU A 41 -0.20 5.43 1.92
C LEU A 41 0.73 6.51 1.34
N ALA A 42 1.62 6.16 0.42
CA ALA A 42 2.46 7.13 -0.28
C ALA A 42 1.62 8.16 -1.05
N ALA A 43 0.59 7.70 -1.77
CA ALA A 43 -0.34 8.59 -2.47
C ALA A 43 -1.17 9.47 -1.51
N ILE A 44 -1.57 8.95 -0.36
CA ILE A 44 -2.23 9.75 0.69
C ILE A 44 -1.30 10.87 1.18
N ASN A 45 -0.06 10.54 1.53
CA ASN A 45 0.93 11.51 2.01
C ASN A 45 1.22 12.60 0.98
N GLU A 46 1.32 12.24 -0.30
CA GLU A 46 1.50 13.20 -1.40
C GLU A 46 0.31 14.17 -1.51
N MET A 47 -0.91 13.66 -1.40
CA MET A 47 -2.12 14.49 -1.44
C MET A 47 -2.24 15.39 -0.19
N GLU A 48 -1.88 14.88 1.00
CA GLU A 48 -1.84 15.68 2.23
C GLU A 48 -0.82 16.82 2.11
N GLY A 49 0.37 16.55 1.55
CA GLY A 49 1.36 17.59 1.25
C GLY A 49 0.87 18.61 0.21
N THR A 50 0.10 18.16 -0.78
CA THR A 50 -0.54 19.05 -1.77
C THR A 50 -1.58 19.97 -1.11
N ILE A 51 -2.41 19.44 -0.20
CA ILE A 51 -3.38 20.24 0.56
C ILE A 51 -2.66 21.31 1.40
N GLN A 52 -1.56 20.95 2.07
CA GLN A 52 -0.75 21.91 2.83
C GLN A 52 -0.18 23.01 1.92
N ALA A 53 0.33 22.66 0.73
CA ALA A 53 0.81 23.65 -0.24
C ALA A 53 -0.31 24.58 -0.74
N ILE A 54 -1.52 24.06 -0.92
CA ILE A 54 -2.71 24.87 -1.27
C ILE A 54 -3.06 25.82 -0.12
N ASP A 55 -3.02 25.37 1.13
CA ASP A 55 -3.28 26.22 2.28
C ASP A 55 -2.23 27.33 2.42
N GLU A 56 -0.95 27.06 2.17
CA GLU A 56 0.08 28.10 2.12
C GLU A 56 -0.16 29.09 0.96
N LEU A 57 -0.52 28.60 -0.23
CA LEU A 57 -0.87 29.46 -1.36
C LEU A 57 -2.07 30.37 -1.04
N SER A 58 -3.06 29.86 -0.29
CA SER A 58 -4.26 30.63 0.07
C SER A 58 -3.97 31.84 0.95
N LYS A 59 -2.84 31.84 1.67
CA LYS A 59 -2.38 32.95 2.52
C LYS A 59 -1.69 34.06 1.71
N VAL A 60 -1.33 33.79 0.46
CA VAL A 60 -0.64 34.75 -0.41
C VAL A 60 -1.64 35.75 -1.00
N VAL A 61 -1.36 37.04 -0.80
CA VAL A 61 -2.15 38.13 -1.37
C VAL A 61 -1.46 38.68 -2.62
N GLY A 62 -2.15 38.62 -3.76
CA GLY A 62 -1.63 39.13 -5.02
C GLY A 62 -0.60 38.20 -5.65
N GLU A 63 0.22 38.74 -6.56
CA GLU A 63 1.26 37.96 -7.22
C GLU A 63 2.41 37.65 -6.26
N THR A 64 3.01 36.46 -6.35
CA THR A 64 4.16 36.08 -5.54
C THR A 64 5.27 35.45 -6.38
N GLU A 65 6.52 35.77 -6.05
CA GLU A 65 7.69 35.14 -6.67
C GLU A 65 7.93 33.76 -6.08
N VAL A 66 8.23 32.79 -6.93
CA VAL A 66 8.51 31.40 -6.56
C VAL A 66 9.72 30.88 -7.32
N LEU A 67 10.36 29.85 -6.75
CA LEU A 67 11.42 29.10 -7.40
C LEU A 67 10.84 27.79 -7.94
N PHE A 68 10.93 27.61 -9.26
CA PHE A 68 10.59 26.37 -9.94
C PHE A 68 11.82 25.47 -10.01
N MET A 69 11.77 24.29 -9.39
CA MET A 69 12.84 23.30 -9.53
C MET A 69 12.79 22.69 -10.94
N LEU A 70 13.86 22.86 -11.71
CA LEU A 70 13.99 22.30 -13.06
C LEU A 70 14.59 20.88 -13.05
N GLY A 71 15.24 20.49 -11.96
CA GLY A 71 15.95 19.22 -11.79
C GLY A 71 17.44 19.42 -11.50
N ALA A 72 18.13 18.37 -11.03
CA ALA A 72 19.56 18.41 -10.68
C ALA A 72 19.97 19.61 -9.80
N ASN A 73 19.12 20.01 -8.85
CA ASN A 73 19.30 21.20 -8.01
C ASN A 73 19.37 22.55 -8.77
N ALA A 74 18.88 22.61 -10.01
CA ALA A 74 18.71 23.84 -10.76
C ALA A 74 17.31 24.42 -10.56
N TYR A 75 17.23 25.75 -10.44
CA TYR A 75 15.99 26.48 -10.17
C TYR A 75 15.80 27.65 -11.15
N ALA A 76 14.58 27.87 -11.59
CA ALA A 76 14.17 29.07 -12.31
C ALA A 76 13.33 29.97 -11.39
N LYS A 77 13.58 31.28 -11.43
CA LYS A 77 12.66 32.26 -10.82
C LYS A 77 11.44 32.42 -11.70
N GLY A 78 10.27 32.47 -11.10
CA GLY A 78 9.05 32.87 -11.78
C GLY A 78 8.01 33.43 -10.81
N ARG A 79 6.79 33.61 -11.28
CA ARG A 79 5.72 34.27 -10.52
C ARG A 79 4.40 33.53 -10.66
N ILE A 80 3.68 33.37 -9.55
CA ILE A 80 2.30 32.91 -9.56
C ILE A 80 1.41 34.15 -9.70
N VAL A 81 0.65 34.20 -10.80
CA VAL A 81 -0.20 35.35 -11.17
C VAL A 81 -1.64 35.22 -10.67
N ASP A 82 -2.14 33.99 -10.49
CA ASP A 82 -3.43 33.70 -9.88
C ASP A 82 -3.24 32.78 -8.67
N THR A 83 -3.43 33.31 -7.47
CA THR A 83 -3.31 32.57 -6.22
C THR A 83 -4.65 32.02 -5.72
N LYS A 84 -5.74 32.17 -6.50
CA LYS A 84 -7.10 31.76 -6.09
C LYS A 84 -7.51 30.43 -6.73
N LYS A 85 -6.83 30.01 -7.79
CA LYS A 85 -7.19 28.85 -8.59
C LYS A 85 -5.97 28.04 -8.99
N ILE A 86 -6.18 26.75 -9.18
CA ILE A 86 -5.18 25.82 -9.70
C ILE A 86 -5.79 24.89 -10.74
N LEU A 87 -4.94 24.32 -11.61
CA LEU A 87 -5.33 23.23 -12.49
C LEU A 87 -5.14 21.91 -11.75
N VAL A 88 -6.20 21.10 -11.69
CA VAL A 88 -6.18 19.77 -11.09
C VAL A 88 -6.39 18.72 -12.17
N ASN A 89 -5.52 17.72 -12.22
CA ASN A 89 -5.71 16.56 -13.07
C ASN A 89 -6.74 15.62 -12.43
N VAL A 90 -7.85 15.40 -13.13
CA VAL A 90 -8.95 14.55 -12.63
C VAL A 90 -8.89 13.11 -13.18
N GLY A 91 -7.87 12.80 -13.97
CA GLY A 91 -7.68 11.52 -14.66
C GLY A 91 -7.82 11.65 -16.17
N ALA A 92 -7.44 10.61 -16.91
CA ALA A 92 -7.52 10.55 -18.38
C ALA A 92 -6.87 11.75 -19.10
N ASN A 93 -5.83 12.33 -18.51
CA ASN A 93 -5.14 13.54 -18.99
C ASN A 93 -6.06 14.78 -19.10
N ILE A 94 -7.12 14.85 -18.29
CA ILE A 94 -8.04 15.98 -18.22
C ILE A 94 -7.64 16.89 -17.06
N LEU A 95 -7.36 18.15 -17.38
CA LEU A 95 -7.09 19.22 -16.40
C LEU A 95 -8.34 20.07 -16.22
N VAL A 96 -8.70 20.34 -14.98
CA VAL A 96 -9.84 21.18 -14.61
C VAL A 96 -9.36 22.31 -13.73
N GLU A 97 -9.71 23.54 -14.09
CA GLU A 97 -9.51 24.70 -13.22
C GLU A 97 -10.44 24.62 -12.00
N LYS A 98 -9.87 24.68 -10.80
CA LYS A 98 -10.59 24.64 -9.53
C LYS A 98 -10.19 25.81 -8.65
N SER A 99 -11.14 26.30 -7.86
CA SER A 99 -10.80 27.14 -6.71
C SER A 99 -9.91 26.36 -5.74
N LEU A 100 -9.11 27.05 -4.93
CA LEU A 100 -8.30 26.38 -3.89
C LEU A 100 -9.15 25.49 -2.98
N GLU A 101 -10.35 25.96 -2.62
CA GLU A 101 -11.28 25.22 -1.76
C GLU A 101 -11.82 23.95 -2.44
N ASP A 102 -12.23 24.04 -3.70
CA ASP A 102 -12.72 22.87 -4.44
C ASP A 102 -11.60 21.87 -4.75
N ALA A 103 -10.36 22.35 -4.91
CA ALA A 103 -9.19 21.50 -5.05
C ALA A 103 -8.90 20.72 -3.77
N LYS A 104 -8.97 21.37 -2.59
CA LYS A 104 -8.81 20.67 -1.30
C LYS A 104 -9.86 19.58 -1.12
N LYS A 105 -11.14 19.91 -1.31
CA LYS A 105 -12.23 18.91 -1.24
C LYS A 105 -12.03 17.75 -2.20
N PHE A 106 -11.51 18.03 -3.40
CA PHE A 106 -11.18 16.97 -4.35
C PHE A 106 -10.11 16.03 -3.79
N PHE A 107 -9.00 16.54 -3.28
CA PHE A 107 -7.93 15.71 -2.70
C PHE A 107 -8.37 15.00 -1.42
N GLU A 108 -9.13 15.64 -0.54
CA GLU A 108 -9.72 15.02 0.66
C GLU A 108 -10.59 13.82 0.30
N SER A 109 -11.47 13.96 -0.71
CA SER A 109 -12.33 12.85 -1.16
C SER A 109 -11.52 11.66 -1.73
N ARG A 110 -10.37 11.95 -2.36
CA ARG A 110 -9.44 10.93 -2.88
C ARG A 110 -8.70 10.24 -1.73
N ILE A 111 -8.25 11.00 -0.73
CA ILE A 111 -7.65 10.47 0.49
C ILE A 111 -8.63 9.52 1.20
N ASP A 112 -9.90 9.91 1.38
CA ASP A 112 -10.90 9.05 2.02
C ASP A 112 -11.16 7.77 1.24
N THR A 113 -11.11 7.84 -0.09
CA THR A 113 -11.20 6.66 -0.94
C THR A 113 -9.99 5.74 -0.76
N LEU A 114 -8.77 6.30 -0.74
CA LEU A 114 -7.55 5.51 -0.51
C LEU A 114 -7.49 4.92 0.90
N ARG A 115 -7.96 5.63 1.92
CA ARG A 115 -8.04 5.13 3.30
C ARG A 115 -8.94 3.90 3.40
N ARG A 116 -10.07 3.88 2.67
CA ARG A 116 -10.92 2.68 2.56
C ARG A 116 -10.19 1.53 1.88
N VAL A 117 -9.48 1.80 0.78
CA VAL A 117 -8.66 0.78 0.10
C VAL A 117 -7.58 0.21 1.02
N VAL A 118 -6.92 1.05 1.83
CA VAL A 118 -5.94 0.61 2.84
C VAL A 118 -6.60 -0.31 3.85
N ALA A 119 -7.73 0.09 4.44
CA ALA A 119 -8.43 -0.72 5.44
C ALA A 119 -8.88 -2.08 4.89
N GLU A 120 -9.45 -2.11 3.69
CA GLU A 120 -9.86 -3.34 3.01
C GLU A 120 -8.65 -4.25 2.72
N THR A 121 -7.54 -3.67 2.24
CA THR A 121 -6.32 -4.43 1.92
C THR A 121 -5.64 -4.95 3.19
N GLN A 122 -5.68 -4.21 4.30
CA GLN A 122 -5.21 -4.66 5.61
C GLN A 122 -6.03 -5.85 6.12
N GLN A 123 -7.36 -5.84 5.94
CA GLN A 123 -8.20 -6.98 6.29
C GLN A 123 -7.85 -8.23 5.48
N GLN A 124 -7.61 -8.06 4.17
CA GLN A 124 -7.15 -9.15 3.31
C GLN A 124 -5.80 -9.70 3.79
N LEU A 125 -4.85 -8.82 4.08
CA LEU A 125 -3.54 -9.21 4.60
C LEU A 125 -3.66 -9.98 5.90
N ALA A 126 -4.46 -9.50 6.85
CA ALA A 126 -4.69 -10.19 8.12
C ALA A 126 -5.26 -11.60 7.92
N SER A 127 -6.18 -11.79 6.96
CA SER A 127 -6.72 -13.11 6.63
C SER A 127 -5.65 -14.05 6.04
N VAL A 128 -4.81 -13.54 5.13
CA VAL A 128 -3.71 -14.31 4.52
C VAL A 128 -2.67 -14.69 5.58
N THR A 129 -2.24 -13.76 6.43
CA THR A 129 -1.30 -14.03 7.51
C THR A 129 -1.86 -15.03 8.51
N ALA A 130 -3.15 -14.96 8.85
CA ALA A 130 -3.79 -15.95 9.71
C ALA A 130 -3.80 -17.36 9.10
N ARG A 131 -3.96 -17.48 7.77
CA ARG A 131 -3.85 -18.77 7.07
C ARG A 131 -2.42 -19.31 7.11
N ILE A 132 -1.42 -18.44 6.89
CA ILE A 132 0.00 -18.80 6.99
C ILE A 132 0.32 -19.37 8.38
N SER A 133 -0.05 -18.68 9.46
CA SER A 133 0.22 -19.12 10.83
C SER A 133 -0.46 -20.46 11.18
N LYS A 134 -1.59 -20.79 10.52
CA LYS A 134 -2.23 -22.11 10.67
C LYS A 134 -1.48 -23.23 9.94
N LEU A 135 -0.76 -22.93 8.87
CA LEU A 135 0.04 -23.91 8.11
C LEU A 135 1.41 -24.17 8.73
N GLU A 136 1.95 -23.25 9.53
CA GLU A 136 3.27 -23.39 10.18
C GLU A 136 3.43 -24.67 11.02
N PRO A 137 2.46 -25.08 11.88
CA PRO A 137 2.57 -26.33 12.63
C PRO A 137 2.55 -27.58 11.73
N GLU A 138 1.81 -27.55 10.63
CA GLU A 138 1.76 -28.65 9.66
C GLU A 138 3.10 -28.79 8.92
N LEU A 139 3.67 -27.67 8.47
CA LEU A 139 4.99 -27.61 7.85
C LEU A 139 6.09 -28.10 8.78
N ARG A 140 6.03 -27.74 10.07
CA ARG A 140 6.99 -28.22 11.07
C ARG A 140 6.94 -29.74 11.25
N LYS A 141 5.73 -30.31 11.38
CA LYS A 141 5.55 -31.77 11.47
C LYS A 141 6.05 -32.49 10.22
N ILE A 142 5.81 -31.91 9.04
CA ILE A 142 6.33 -32.43 7.78
C ILE A 142 7.87 -32.42 7.81
N ALA A 143 8.51 -31.32 8.19
CA ALA A 143 9.96 -31.22 8.26
C ALA A 143 10.58 -32.23 9.25
N GLU A 144 10.00 -32.38 10.44
CA GLU A 144 10.44 -33.35 11.46
C GLU A 144 10.31 -34.81 10.96
N SER A 145 9.25 -35.13 10.21
CA SER A 145 9.04 -36.47 9.64
C SER A 145 10.00 -36.85 8.51
N GLN A 146 10.59 -35.86 7.83
CA GLN A 146 11.57 -36.06 6.75
C GLN A 146 13.01 -36.13 7.28
N ALA A 147 13.30 -35.51 8.43
CA ALA A 147 14.62 -35.49 9.07
C ALA A 147 14.91 -36.72 9.96
N GLY A 148 13.88 -37.46 10.38
CA GLY A 148 14.00 -38.65 11.23
C GLY A 148 14.16 -39.98 10.50
N GLY A 149 14.63 -39.97 9.24
CA GLY A 149 14.85 -41.15 8.39
C GLY A 149 16.32 -41.39 8.08
#